data_AF-A0A132BW83-F1
#
_entry.id   AF-A0A132BW83-F1
#
_cell.length_a   1.000
_cell.length_b   1.000
_cell.length_c   1.000
_cell.angle_alpha   90.00
_cell.angle_beta   90.00
_cell.angle_gamma   90.00
#
_symmetry.space_group_name_H-M   'P 1'
#
loop_
_entity.id
_entity.type
_entity.pdbx_description
1 polymer ?
#
loop_
_entity_poly.entity_id
_entity_poly.type
_entity_poly.pdbx_seq_one_letter_code
_entity_poly.pdbx_strand_id
1 'polypeptide(L)'
;MTGQRNDATHALSVLDEKLEALDTMTEVNSFLVSALREHEAVLKQMSAEETRDMLRRKARAVYRAEGGQKPNPKALELLEKTLGKGPSAEIIPFPTRRR
;
A
#
# COMPACT_ATOMS: atom_id res chain seq x y z
N MET A 1 -9.95 24.70 -34.44
CA MET A 1 -9.85 23.23 -34.26
C MET A 1 -8.74 22.87 -33.26
N THR A 2 -8.73 23.49 -32.07
CA THR A 2 -7.66 23.38 -31.06
C THR A 2 -8.11 22.72 -29.75
N GLY A 3 -9.43 22.61 -29.48
CA GLY A 3 -9.96 22.00 -28.25
C GLY A 3 -9.71 20.49 -28.15
N GLN A 4 -9.92 19.76 -29.24
CA GLN A 4 -9.86 18.28 -29.22
C GLN A 4 -8.44 17.71 -29.01
N ARG A 5 -7.39 18.50 -29.27
CA ARG A 5 -5.99 18.12 -29.03
C ARG A 5 -5.61 18.28 -27.55
N ASN A 6 -6.18 19.27 -26.88
CA ASN A 6 -5.95 19.51 -25.45
C ASN A 6 -6.68 18.46 -24.61
N ASP A 7 -7.91 18.07 -25.00
CA ASP A 7 -8.68 17.04 -24.28
C ASP A 7 -8.00 15.67 -24.34
N ALA A 8 -7.44 15.30 -25.50
CA ALA A 8 -6.69 14.06 -25.66
C ALA A 8 -5.38 14.05 -24.85
N THR A 9 -4.66 15.17 -24.84
CA THR A 9 -3.42 15.32 -24.06
C THR A 9 -3.72 15.22 -22.56
N HIS A 10 -4.78 15.88 -22.09
CA HIS A 10 -5.21 15.81 -20.70
C HIS A 10 -5.66 14.39 -20.30
N ALA A 11 -6.43 13.70 -21.14
CA ALA A 11 -6.86 12.33 -20.87
C ALA A 11 -5.68 11.35 -20.76
N LEU A 12 -4.63 11.53 -21.58
CA LEU A 12 -3.41 10.72 -21.51
C LEU A 12 -2.63 11.00 -20.21
N SER A 13 -2.51 12.26 -19.79
CA SER A 13 -1.87 12.60 -18.52
C SER A 13 -2.61 12.00 -17.32
N VAL A 14 -3.94 12.09 -17.30
CA VAL A 14 -4.76 11.47 -16.23
C VAL A 14 -4.58 9.95 -16.24
N LEU A 15 -4.54 9.32 -17.40
CA LEU A 15 -4.33 7.87 -17.51
C LEU A 15 -2.95 7.46 -16.96
N ASP A 16 -1.91 8.23 -17.28
CA ASP A 16 -0.54 7.99 -16.79
C ASP A 16 -0.48 8.06 -15.25
N GLU A 17 -1.08 9.09 -14.65
CA GLU A 17 -1.21 9.21 -13.20
C GLU A 17 -1.94 8.01 -12.56
N LYS A 18 -2.98 7.48 -13.22
CA LYS A 18 -3.69 6.28 -12.73
C LYS A 18 -2.85 5.02 -12.82
N LEU A 19 -2.07 4.88 -13.90
CA LEU A 19 -1.18 3.74 -14.07
C LEU A 19 -0.05 3.77 -13.04
N GLU A 20 0.56 4.93 -12.78
CA GLU A 20 1.55 5.09 -11.71
C GLU A 20 0.99 4.75 -10.33
N ALA A 21 -0.25 5.17 -10.04
CA ALA A 21 -0.91 4.84 -8.79
C ALA A 21 -1.16 3.33 -8.65
N LEU A 22 -1.59 2.66 -9.72
CA LEU A 22 -1.79 1.21 -9.77
C LEU A 22 -0.48 0.43 -9.58
N ASP A 23 0.60 0.89 -10.20
CA ASP A 23 1.92 0.29 -10.04
C ASP A 23 2.40 0.42 -8.58
N THR A 24 2.25 1.61 -7.99
CA THR A 24 2.56 1.84 -6.58
C THR A 24 1.75 0.92 -5.66
N MET A 25 0.45 0.74 -5.91
CA MET A 25 -0.38 -0.19 -5.14
C MET A 25 0.07 -1.64 -5.29
N THR A 26 0.44 -2.04 -6.50
CA THR A 26 0.93 -3.39 -6.80
C THR A 26 2.24 -3.68 -6.05
N GLU A 27 3.16 -2.73 -6.02
CA GLU A 27 4.41 -2.83 -5.27
C GLU A 27 4.17 -2.92 -3.75
N VAL A 28 3.29 -2.08 -3.21
CA VAL A 28 2.90 -2.12 -1.79
C VAL A 28 2.27 -3.48 -1.42
N ASN A 29 1.38 -4.00 -2.25
CA ASN A 29 0.76 -5.31 -2.03
C ASN A 29 1.78 -6.45 -2.06
N SER A 30 2.68 -6.43 -3.05
CA SER A 30 3.76 -7.41 -3.16
C SER A 30 4.65 -7.42 -1.92
N PHE A 31 4.98 -6.23 -1.40
CA PHE A 31 5.73 -6.08 -0.15
C PHE A 31 5.00 -6.70 1.05
N LEU A 32 3.71 -6.38 1.22
CA LEU A 32 2.92 -6.91 2.35
C LEU A 32 2.82 -8.43 2.28
N VAL A 33 2.50 -8.99 1.11
CA VAL A 33 2.41 -10.45 0.92
C VAL A 33 3.74 -11.13 1.19
N SER A 34 4.85 -10.56 0.72
CA SER A 34 6.19 -11.11 0.96
C SER A 34 6.53 -11.07 2.44
N ALA A 35 6.30 -9.95 3.12
CA ALA A 35 6.53 -9.81 4.55
C ALA A 35 5.66 -10.77 5.39
N LEU A 36 4.41 -11.02 4.97
CA LEU A 36 3.52 -11.99 5.62
C LEU A 36 4.03 -13.43 5.46
N ARG A 37 4.54 -13.79 4.28
CA ARG A 37 5.10 -15.12 4.01
C ARG A 37 6.41 -15.36 4.74
N GLU A 38 7.30 -14.39 4.74
CA GLU A 38 8.62 -14.50 5.38
C GLU A 38 8.53 -14.58 6.91
N HIS A 39 7.54 -13.92 7.51
CA HIS A 39 7.41 -13.79 8.97
C HIS A 39 6.18 -14.49 9.54
N GLU A 40 5.56 -15.43 8.81
CA GLU A 40 4.29 -16.07 9.19
C GLU A 40 4.28 -16.58 10.64
N ALA A 41 5.32 -17.32 11.04
CA ALA A 41 5.42 -17.90 12.38
C ALA A 41 5.51 -16.85 13.49
N VAL A 42 6.22 -15.74 13.23
CA VAL A 42 6.41 -14.64 14.18
C VAL A 42 5.14 -13.79 14.25
N LEU A 43 4.52 -13.51 13.10
CA LEU A 43 3.29 -12.73 12.98
C LEU A 43 2.11 -13.36 13.71
N LYS A 44 2.02 -14.70 13.74
CA LYS A 44 0.99 -15.42 14.51
C LYS A 44 1.06 -15.16 16.02
N GLN A 45 2.19 -14.69 16.53
CA GLN A 45 2.42 -14.44 17.95
C GLN A 45 2.42 -12.94 18.29
N MET A 46 2.40 -12.06 17.28
CA MET A 46 2.45 -10.61 17.46
C MET A 46 1.03 -10.03 17.51
N SER A 47 0.86 -9.00 18.33
CA SER A 47 -0.33 -8.16 18.25
C SER A 47 -0.38 -7.40 16.90
N ALA A 48 -1.56 -6.91 16.56
CA ALA A 48 -1.74 -6.10 15.36
C ALA A 48 -0.90 -4.81 15.37
N GLU A 49 -0.65 -4.21 16.55
CA GLU A 49 0.19 -3.01 16.67
C GLU A 49 1.66 -3.35 16.44
N GLU A 50 2.18 -4.40 17.08
CA GLU A 50 3.56 -4.85 16.88
C GLU A 50 3.83 -5.25 15.43
N THR A 51 2.86 -5.90 14.79
CA THR A 51 2.91 -6.27 13.37
C THR A 51 3.02 -5.03 12.48
N ARG A 52 2.16 -4.03 12.70
CA ARG A 52 2.20 -2.77 11.93
C ARG A 52 3.53 -2.06 12.12
N ASP A 53 4.04 -1.98 13.34
CA ASP A 53 5.32 -1.33 13.63
C ASP A 53 6.49 -2.07 12.96
N MET A 54 6.49 -3.40 12.98
CA MET A 54 7.48 -4.20 12.26
C MET A 54 7.43 -3.93 10.75
N LEU A 55 6.24 -3.95 10.16
CA LEU A 55 6.04 -3.70 8.73
C LEU A 55 6.48 -2.28 8.35
N ARG A 56 6.20 -1.26 9.18
CA ARG A 56 6.70 0.11 8.95
C ARG A 56 8.23 0.19 8.99
N ARG A 57 8.88 -0.48 9.95
CA ARG A 57 10.35 -0.53 10.02
C ARG A 57 10.95 -1.18 8.77
N LYS A 58 10.38 -2.30 8.32
CA LYS A 58 10.80 -2.98 7.08
C LYS A 58 10.57 -2.11 5.85
N ALA A 59 9.42 -1.46 5.75
CA ALA A 59 9.09 -0.57 4.64
C ALA A 59 10.12 0.56 4.54
N ARG A 60 10.51 1.18 5.66
CA ARG A 60 11.58 2.20 5.69
C ARG A 60 12.94 1.64 5.27
N ALA A 61 13.29 0.43 5.67
CA ALA A 61 14.55 -0.18 5.27
C ALA A 61 14.62 -0.47 3.76
N VAL A 62 13.49 -0.76 3.13
CA VAL A 62 13.42 -1.05 1.69
C VAL A 62 13.28 0.24 0.88
N TYR A 63 12.30 1.08 1.20
CA TYR A 63 11.81 2.14 0.31
C TYR A 63 12.31 3.55 0.62
N ARG A 64 13.07 3.75 1.70
CA ARG A 64 13.60 5.07 2.04
C ARG A 64 14.43 5.65 0.89
N ALA A 65 14.21 6.93 0.60
CA ALA A 65 14.91 7.65 -0.46
C ALA A 65 16.43 7.60 -0.29
N GLU A 66 16.89 7.75 0.95
CA GLU A 66 18.31 7.70 1.31
C GLU A 66 18.63 6.38 2.02
N GLY A 67 19.38 5.51 1.35
CA GLY A 67 19.89 4.26 1.93
C GLY A 67 18.88 3.11 2.00
N GLY A 68 17.71 3.22 1.36
CA GLY A 68 16.82 2.09 1.13
C GLY A 68 17.35 1.14 0.06
N GLN A 69 17.02 -0.15 0.15
CA GLN A 69 17.43 -1.15 -0.84
C GLN A 69 16.82 -0.90 -2.23
N LYS A 70 15.60 -0.40 -2.26
CA LYS A 70 14.86 -0.03 -3.48
C LYS A 70 14.08 1.25 -3.21
N PRO A 71 14.70 2.44 -3.34
CA PRO A 71 14.03 3.70 -3.05
C PRO A 71 12.71 3.86 -3.81
N ASN A 72 11.59 3.96 -3.09
CA ASN A 72 10.28 4.27 -3.64
C ASN A 72 9.48 5.08 -2.61
N PRO A 73 9.63 6.42 -2.59
CA PRO A 73 8.98 7.26 -1.59
C PRO A 73 7.44 7.21 -1.66
N LYS A 74 6.86 7.05 -2.86
CA LYS A 74 5.40 6.90 -3.04
C LYS A 74 4.89 5.61 -2.39
N ALA A 75 5.59 4.49 -2.58
CA ALA A 75 5.25 3.22 -1.93
C ALA A 75 5.44 3.29 -0.40
N LEU A 76 6.49 3.96 0.07
CA LEU A 76 6.72 4.16 1.50
C LEU A 76 5.60 4.97 2.15
N GLU A 77 5.20 6.09 1.55
CA GLU A 77 4.10 6.93 2.04
C GLU A 77 2.79 6.15 2.11
N LEU A 78 2.46 5.38 1.06
CA LEU A 78 1.26 4.56 1.02
C LEU A 78 1.30 3.45 2.08
N LEU A 79 2.46 2.83 2.33
CA LEU A 79 2.64 1.85 3.40
C LEU A 79 2.49 2.47 4.78
N GLU A 80 3.08 3.64 5.03
CA GLU A 80 2.95 4.33 6.32
C GLU A 80 1.52 4.78 6.59
N LYS A 81 0.78 5.23 5.57
CA LYS A 81 -0.64 5.56 5.66
C LYS A 81 -1.49 4.32 5.97
N THR A 82 -1.27 3.23 5.22
CA THR A 82 -2.02 1.97 5.38
C THR A 82 -1.74 1.28 6.71
N LEU A 83 -0.49 1.32 7.18
CA LEU A 83 -0.05 0.70 8.43
C LEU A 83 -0.15 1.65 9.63
N GLY A 84 -0.57 2.91 9.43
CA GLY A 84 -0.69 3.92 10.46
C GLY A 84 -1.75 3.57 11.52
N LYS A 85 -1.94 4.47 12.49
CA LYS A 85 -3.03 4.38 13.49
C LYS A 85 -4.36 4.80 12.88
N GLY A 86 -4.73 4.24 11.72
CA GLY A 86 -6.10 4.33 11.20
C GLY A 86 -7.02 3.38 11.95
N PRO A 87 -8.34 3.62 12.00
CA PRO A 87 -9.27 2.70 12.63
C PRO A 87 -9.02 1.32 12.04
N SER A 88 -8.82 0.32 12.90
CA SER A 88 -8.85 -1.08 12.48
C SER A 88 -10.02 -1.23 11.53
N ALA A 89 -9.79 -1.69 10.30
CA ALA A 89 -10.86 -1.91 9.33
C ALA A 89 -12.02 -2.59 10.08
N GLU A 90 -13.15 -1.89 10.21
CA GLU A 90 -14.31 -2.45 10.89
C GLU A 90 -14.65 -3.75 10.17
N ILE A 91 -14.55 -4.87 10.88
CA ILE A 91 -14.96 -6.16 10.36
C ILE A 91 -16.47 -6.06 10.18
N ILE A 92 -16.94 -5.96 8.94
CA ILE A 92 -18.38 -6.02 8.63
C ILE A 92 -18.84 -7.45 8.95
N PRO A 93 -19.68 -7.66 9.98
CA PRO A 93 -20.13 -8.99 10.32
C PRO A 93 -21.06 -9.53 9.23
N PHE A 94 -20.89 -10.80 8.85
CA PHE A 94 -21.83 -11.46 7.97
C PHE A 94 -23.21 -11.59 8.65
N PRO A 95 -24.31 -11.34 7.93
CA PRO A 95 -25.65 -11.44 8.51
C PRO A 95 -25.94 -12.87 8.97
N THR A 96 -26.20 -13.04 10.26
CA THR A 96 -26.70 -14.29 10.83
C THR A 96 -28.11 -14.54 10.28
N ARG A 97 -28.32 -15.68 9.61
CA ARG A 97 -29.68 -16.13 9.20
C ARG A 97 -30.54 -16.24 10.47
N ARG A 98 -31.57 -15.39 10.56
CA ARG A 98 -32.63 -15.53 11.57
C ARG A 98 -33.26 -16.92 11.36
N ARG A 99 -33.13 -17.78 12.37
CA ARG A 99 -33.88 -19.04 12.48
C ARG A 99 -35.27 -18.77 13.02
#